data_AF-A0A1I0C0N7-F1
#
_entry.id   AF-A0A1I0C0N7-F1
#
_cell.length_a   1.000
_cell.length_b   1.000
_cell.length_c   1.000
_cell.angle_alpha   90.00
_cell.angle_beta   90.00
_cell.angle_gamma   90.00
#
_symmetry.space_group_name_H-M   'P 1'
#
loop_
_entity.id
_entity.type
_entity.pdbx_description
1 polymer ?
#
loop_
_entity_poly.entity_id
_entity_poly.type
_entity_poly.pdbx_seq_one_letter_code
_entity_poly.pdbx_strand_id
1 'polypeptide(L)'
;IKNFKRYVLNNWQAITIYKEEGCYGGGTEGHISHVLSSRLSSRPMGWSREGLRAMAELRAYLSSGGKITLKHLKSEAKKSYSLEKNIVLKIKNTYTKVCELLNNVPILSKGKLIPMFKCLKDIHNGTFNL
;
A
#
# COMPACT_ATOMS: atom_id res chain seq x y z
N ILE A 1 -22.71 2.39 17.04
CA ILE A 1 -23.02 3.57 17.89
C ILE A 1 -22.24 3.58 19.22
N LYS A 2 -22.29 2.54 20.08
CA LYS A 2 -21.53 2.51 21.36
C LYS A 2 -20.02 2.76 21.23
N ASN A 3 -19.37 2.17 20.23
CA ASN A 3 -17.93 2.33 20.01
C ASN A 3 -17.52 3.75 19.60
N PHE A 4 -18.36 4.41 18.79
CA PHE A 4 -18.14 5.80 18.37
C PHE A 4 -18.22 6.75 19.56
N LYS A 5 -19.27 6.61 20.38
CA LYS A 5 -19.43 7.41 21.60
C LYS A 5 -18.23 7.25 22.54
N ARG A 6 -17.75 6.02 22.75
CA ARG A 6 -16.56 5.76 23.56
C ARG A 6 -15.30 6.41 22.99
N TYR A 7 -15.10 6.35 21.67
CA TYR A 7 -13.97 6.98 21.01
C TYR A 7 -13.98 8.50 21.19
N VAL A 8 -15.13 9.15 20.95
CA VAL A 8 -15.27 10.60 21.11
C VAL A 8 -15.00 11.03 22.56
N LEU A 9 -15.56 10.31 23.53
CA LEU A 9 -15.35 10.60 24.95
C LEU A 9 -13.89 10.43 25.37
N ASN A 10 -13.23 9.37 24.91
CA ASN A 10 -11.83 9.11 25.23
C ASN A 10 -10.87 10.15 24.64
N ASN A 11 -11.25 10.80 23.54
CA ASN A 11 -10.43 11.83 22.87
C ASN A 11 -10.95 13.26 23.13
N TRP A 12 -11.91 13.44 24.04
CA TRP A 12 -12.59 14.72 24.25
C TRP A 12 -11.63 15.86 24.61
N GLN A 13 -10.60 15.57 25.41
CA GLN A 13 -9.58 16.54 25.79
C GLN A 13 -8.82 17.09 24.57
N ALA A 14 -8.43 16.23 23.63
CA ALA A 14 -7.75 16.66 22.41
C ALA A 14 -8.68 17.48 21.49
N ILE A 15 -9.96 17.13 21.43
CA ILE A 15 -10.98 17.88 20.66
C ILE A 15 -11.15 19.28 21.24
N THR A 16 -11.18 19.42 22.56
CA THR A 16 -11.28 20.71 23.24
C THR A 16 -10.05 21.58 22.98
N ILE A 17 -8.84 21.03 23.13
CA ILE A 17 -7.58 21.75 22.83
C ILE A 17 -7.57 22.23 21.37
N TYR A 18 -7.96 21.36 20.43
CA TYR A 18 -8.02 21.71 19.01
C TYR A 18 -8.95 22.90 18.72
N LYS A 19 -10.07 22.99 19.47
CA LYS A 19 -11.03 24.09 19.37
C LYS A 19 -10.51 25.38 20.00
N GLU A 20 -9.84 25.28 21.15
CA GLU A 20 -9.37 26.42 21.95
C GLU A 20 -8.10 27.06 21.37
N GLU A 21 -7.14 26.27 20.90
CA GLU A 21 -5.87 26.76 20.35
C GLU A 21 -6.01 27.33 18.92
N GLY A 22 -7.22 27.33 18.34
CA GLY A 22 -7.44 27.82 16.99
C GLY A 22 -6.57 27.07 15.96
N CYS A 23 -6.31 25.79 16.20
CA CYS A 23 -5.59 24.89 15.31
C CYS A 23 -6.42 24.66 14.04
N TYR A 24 -6.56 25.69 13.21
CA TYR A 24 -7.39 25.66 12.03
C TYR A 24 -6.72 24.77 10.99
N GLY A 25 -7.17 23.52 10.92
CA GLY A 25 -7.30 22.78 9.68
C GLY A 25 -6.07 22.80 8.77
N GLY A 26 -4.88 22.62 9.33
CA GLY A 26 -3.77 22.15 8.52
C GLY A 26 -4.18 20.76 8.02
N GLY A 27 -4.69 20.68 6.79
CA GLY A 27 -5.00 19.42 6.10
C GLY A 27 -3.77 18.53 5.92
N THR A 28 -2.69 18.79 6.63
CA THR A 28 -1.44 18.07 6.74
C THR A 28 -1.65 16.58 6.88
N GLU A 29 -2.55 16.13 7.77
CA GLU A 29 -2.86 14.69 7.88
C GLU A 29 -3.52 14.16 6.60
N GLY A 30 -4.45 14.91 6.02
CA GLY A 30 -5.12 14.56 4.76
C GLY A 30 -4.16 14.56 3.57
N HIS A 31 -3.26 15.54 3.49
CA HIS A 31 -2.25 15.69 2.45
C HIS A 31 -1.19 14.59 2.57
N ILE A 32 -0.69 14.29 3.78
CA ILE A 32 0.24 13.19 4.02
C ILE A 32 -0.43 11.85 3.70
N SER A 33 -1.66 11.65 4.17
CA SER A 33 -2.45 10.46 3.87
C SER A 33 -2.68 10.30 2.37
N HIS A 34 -2.97 11.38 1.65
CA HIS A 34 -3.12 11.36 0.19
C HIS A 34 -1.80 11.00 -0.52
N VAL A 35 -0.70 11.66 -0.16
CA VAL A 35 0.63 11.44 -0.74
C VAL A 35 1.11 10.01 -0.54
N LEU A 36 0.94 9.47 0.67
CA LEU A 36 1.37 8.10 1.00
C LEU A 36 0.40 7.05 0.45
N SER A 37 -0.92 7.25 0.60
CA SER A 37 -1.92 6.30 0.14
C SER A 37 -1.86 6.10 -1.37
N SER A 38 -1.58 7.15 -2.16
CA SER A 38 -1.46 7.04 -3.62
C SER A 38 -0.55 5.89 -4.08
N ARG A 39 0.50 5.57 -3.32
CA ARG A 39 1.39 4.43 -3.59
C ARG A 39 0.97 3.16 -2.86
N LEU A 40 0.66 3.29 -1.58
CA LEU A 40 0.42 2.13 -0.72
C LEU A 40 -0.90 1.41 -1.04
N SER A 41 -1.92 2.14 -1.48
CA SER A 41 -3.22 1.56 -1.84
C SER A 41 -3.28 1.05 -3.28
N SER A 42 -2.66 1.74 -4.24
CA SER A 42 -2.75 1.37 -5.66
C SER A 42 -1.88 0.17 -6.03
N ARG A 43 -0.73 0.01 -5.37
CA ARG A 43 0.26 -1.05 -5.63
C ARG A 43 0.85 -1.54 -4.31
N PRO A 44 0.11 -2.33 -3.52
CA PRO A 44 0.63 -2.88 -2.29
C PRO A 44 1.87 -3.74 -2.58
N MET A 45 2.97 -3.46 -1.88
CA MET A 45 4.21 -4.23 -1.95
C MET A 45 4.62 -4.62 -0.53
N GLY A 46 5.35 -5.74 -0.41
CA GLY A 46 5.97 -6.14 0.86
C GLY A 46 7.16 -5.23 1.19
N TRP A 47 6.90 -4.09 1.83
CA TRP A 47 7.95 -3.18 2.25
C TRP A 47 8.63 -3.68 3.53
N SER A 48 9.97 -3.65 3.58
CA SER A 48 10.68 -3.69 4.86
C SER A 48 10.41 -2.40 5.64
N ARG A 49 10.65 -2.40 6.95
CA ARG A 49 10.44 -1.20 7.78
C ARG A 49 11.31 -0.03 7.32
N GLU A 50 12.55 -0.33 6.97
CA GLU A 50 13.54 0.63 6.48
C GLU A 50 13.16 1.14 5.08
N GLY A 51 12.71 0.24 4.20
CA GLY A 51 12.26 0.60 2.85
C GLY A 51 10.99 1.44 2.85
N LEU A 52 10.03 1.12 3.73
CA LEU A 52 8.81 1.90 3.91
C LEU A 52 9.13 3.32 4.39
N ARG A 53 10.05 3.45 5.36
CA ARG A 53 10.50 4.74 5.87
C ARG A 53 11.15 5.60 4.78
N ALA A 54 12.13 5.05 4.07
CA ALA A 54 12.81 5.78 3.00
C ALA A 54 11.83 6.20 1.88
N MET A 55 10.88 5.32 1.54
CA MET A 55 9.84 5.62 0.56
C MET A 55 8.93 6.77 1.03
N ALA A 56 8.48 6.74 2.28
CA ALA A 56 7.63 7.78 2.84
C ALA A 56 8.35 9.15 2.91
N GLU A 57 9.59 9.16 3.38
CA GLU A 57 10.42 10.37 3.47
C GLU A 57 10.67 10.98 2.09
N LEU A 58 11.03 10.17 1.08
CA LEU A 58 11.23 10.65 -0.29
C LEU A 58 9.96 11.25 -0.89
N ARG A 59 8.80 10.66 -0.63
CA ARG A 59 7.52 11.19 -1.10
C ARG A 59 7.15 12.50 -0.42
N ALA A 60 7.36 12.60 0.89
CA ALA A 60 7.17 13.85 1.63
C ALA A 60 8.09 14.95 1.07
N TYR A 61 9.37 14.64 0.85
CA TYR A 61 10.35 15.58 0.28
C TYR A 61 9.92 16.10 -1.10
N LEU A 62 9.51 15.20 -2.01
CA LEU A 62 9.01 15.58 -3.33
C LEU A 62 7.73 16.42 -3.24
N SER A 63 6.80 16.07 -2.35
CA SER A 63 5.55 16.81 -2.16
C SER A 63 5.79 18.21 -1.59
N SER A 64 6.85 18.40 -0.81
CA SER A 64 7.28 19.70 -0.29
C SER A 64 8.04 20.56 -1.33
N GLY A 65 8.14 20.11 -2.59
CA GLY A 65 8.84 20.83 -3.67
C GLY A 65 10.32 20.46 -3.81
N GLY A 66 10.79 19.47 -3.07
CA GLY A 66 12.13 18.92 -3.21
C GLY A 66 12.37 18.34 -4.61
N LYS A 67 13.59 18.45 -5.13
CA LYS A 67 13.96 17.95 -6.46
C LYS A 67 15.06 16.92 -6.35
N ILE A 68 14.78 15.69 -6.79
CA ILE A 68 15.77 14.63 -6.86
C ILE A 68 16.51 14.76 -8.20
N THR A 69 17.74 15.27 -8.14
CA THR A 69 18.69 15.29 -9.25
C THR A 69 19.56 14.02 -9.33
N LEU A 70 20.13 13.73 -10.49
CA LEU A 70 21.02 12.57 -10.73
C LEU A 70 22.23 12.52 -9.79
N LYS A 71 22.63 13.67 -9.21
CA LYS A 71 23.73 13.75 -8.25
C LYS A 71 23.43 13.02 -6.93
N HIS A 72 22.15 12.93 -6.54
CA HIS A 72 21.72 12.20 -5.34
C HIS A 72 21.59 10.70 -5.58
N LEU A 73 21.55 10.27 -6.85
CA LEU A 73 21.51 8.87 -7.25
C LEU A 73 22.91 8.29 -7.44
N LYS A 74 23.98 9.04 -7.13
CA LYS A 74 25.36 8.55 -7.18
C LYS A 74 25.42 7.27 -6.37
N SER A 75 25.53 6.16 -7.10
CA SER A 75 25.57 4.84 -6.54
C SER A 75 26.85 4.71 -5.74
N GLU A 76 26.76 4.78 -4.41
CA GLU A 76 27.58 3.85 -3.65
C GLU A 76 27.28 2.47 -4.22
N ALA A 77 28.32 1.80 -4.76
CA ALA A 77 28.22 0.54 -5.47
C ALA A 77 27.12 -0.31 -4.83
N LYS A 78 26.04 -0.57 -5.59
CA LYS A 78 24.83 -1.25 -5.12
C LYS A 78 25.26 -2.29 -4.11
N LYS A 79 24.97 -2.08 -2.82
CA LYS A 79 25.13 -3.12 -1.81
C LYS A 79 24.22 -4.24 -2.29
N SER A 80 24.81 -5.20 -2.99
CA SER A 80 24.12 -6.40 -3.43
C SER A 80 23.66 -7.04 -2.14
N TYR A 81 22.37 -6.89 -1.82
CA TYR A 81 21.77 -7.59 -0.72
C TYR A 81 21.77 -9.06 -1.13
N SER A 82 22.85 -9.77 -0.79
CA SER A 82 22.90 -11.20 -0.94
C SER A 82 21.97 -11.77 0.12
N LEU A 83 20.72 -12.01 -0.25
CA LEU A 83 19.81 -12.74 0.62
C LEU A 83 20.35 -14.16 0.75
N GLU A 84 20.45 -14.64 1.99
CA GLU A 84 20.81 -16.02 2.25
C GLU A 84 19.84 -16.97 1.50
N LYS A 85 20.38 -18.05 0.93
CA LYS A 85 19.62 -18.99 0.08
C LYS A 85 18.40 -19.57 0.80
N ASN A 86 18.48 -19.79 2.10
CA ASN A 86 17.39 -20.26 2.98
C ASN A 86 16.20 -19.29 2.99
N ILE A 87 16.43 -17.98 3.09
CA ILE A 87 15.40 -16.92 3.11
C ILE A 87 14.74 -16.86 1.74
N VAL A 88 15.52 -16.89 0.67
CA VAL A 88 15.00 -16.89 -0.71
C VAL A 88 14.13 -18.13 -0.96
N LEU A 89 14.55 -19.32 -0.52
CA LEU A 89 13.77 -20.55 -0.65
C LEU A 89 12.48 -20.49 0.17
N LYS A 90 12.52 -19.96 1.39
CA LYS A 90 11.32 -19.79 2.24
C LYS A 90 10.32 -18.84 1.60
N ILE A 91 10.80 -17.69 1.10
CA ILE A 91 9.99 -16.73 0.34
C ILE A 91 9.40 -17.41 -0.89
N LYS A 92 10.21 -18.08 -1.72
CA LYS A 92 9.74 -18.79 -2.91
C LYS A 92 8.63 -19.80 -2.57
N ASN A 93 8.81 -20.62 -1.54
CA ASN A 93 7.81 -21.58 -1.10
C ASN A 93 6.52 -20.92 -0.58
N THR A 94 6.62 -19.79 0.11
CA THR A 94 5.43 -19.03 0.54
C THR A 94 4.70 -18.42 -0.64
N TYR A 95 5.44 -17.84 -1.60
CA TYR A 95 4.84 -17.27 -2.81
C TYR A 95 4.21 -18.35 -3.68
N THR A 96 4.85 -19.49 -3.93
CA THR A 96 4.22 -20.59 -4.71
C THR A 96 2.95 -21.13 -4.05
N LYS A 97 2.84 -21.06 -2.72
CA LYS A 97 1.63 -21.47 -2.00
C LYS A 97 0.50 -20.45 -2.07
N VAL A 98 0.81 -19.16 -2.14
CA VAL A 98 -0.16 -18.05 -2.06
C VAL A 98 -0.48 -17.46 -3.44
N CYS A 99 0.42 -17.62 -4.41
CA CYS A 99 0.16 -17.19 -5.78
C CYS A 99 -1.06 -17.94 -6.32
N GLU A 100 -2.03 -17.18 -6.82
CA GLU A 100 -3.09 -17.74 -7.63
C GLU A 100 -2.47 -18.49 -8.82
N LEU A 101 -2.68 -19.80 -8.87
CA LEU A 101 -2.34 -20.59 -10.04
C LEU A 101 -3.31 -20.19 -11.16
N LEU A 102 -2.79 -19.78 -12.31
CA LEU A 102 -3.56 -19.66 -13.54
C LEU A 102 -4.35 -20.98 -13.73
N ASN A 103 -5.69 -20.89 -13.83
CA ASN A 103 -6.64 -22.02 -13.88
C ASN A 103 -7.04 -22.70 -12.56
N ASN A 104 -6.80 -22.10 -11.39
CA ASN A 104 -7.27 -22.67 -10.11
C ASN A 104 -8.79 -22.49 -9.85
N VAL A 105 -9.52 -21.83 -10.76
CA VAL A 105 -10.98 -21.71 -10.66
C VAL A 105 -11.62 -22.72 -11.61
N PRO A 106 -12.11 -23.88 -11.13
CA PRO A 106 -12.61 -24.96 -12.00
C PRO A 106 -13.81 -24.54 -12.86
N ILE A 107 -14.49 -23.45 -12.47
CA ILE A 107 -15.62 -22.92 -13.23
C ILE A 107 -15.18 -22.27 -14.55
N LEU A 108 -13.95 -21.74 -14.60
CA LEU A 108 -13.38 -21.13 -15.81
C LEU A 108 -12.96 -22.18 -16.84
N SER A 109 -12.63 -23.41 -16.41
CA SER A 109 -12.25 -24.52 -17.31
C SER A 109 -13.43 -25.31 -17.87
N LYS A 110 -14.57 -25.36 -17.15
CA LYS A 110 -15.76 -26.15 -17.54
C LYS A 110 -16.58 -25.55 -18.69
N GLY A 111 -16.25 -24.35 -19.19
CA GLY A 111 -16.92 -23.72 -20.34
C GLY A 111 -18.40 -23.38 -20.13
N LYS A 112 -18.92 -23.48 -18.90
CA LYS A 112 -20.33 -23.23 -18.61
C LYS A 112 -20.57 -21.72 -18.50
N LEU A 113 -21.34 -21.17 -19.43
CA LEU A 113 -21.77 -19.77 -19.44
C LEU A 113 -22.79 -19.51 -18.32
N ILE A 114 -22.27 -19.08 -17.17
CA ILE A 114 -23.05 -18.61 -16.01
C ILE A 114 -22.96 -17.08 -16.03
N PRO A 115 -23.96 -16.30 -15.57
CA PRO A 115 -23.87 -14.83 -15.54
C PRO A 115 -22.58 -14.29 -14.92
N MET A 116 -22.05 -14.97 -13.89
CA MET A 116 -20.79 -14.61 -13.22
C MET A 116 -19.52 -15.04 -13.97
N PHE A 117 -19.62 -15.88 -15.01
CA PHE A 117 -18.48 -16.37 -15.78
C PHE A 117 -17.71 -15.22 -16.45
N LYS A 118 -18.43 -14.25 -17.01
CA LYS A 118 -17.81 -13.08 -17.66
C LYS A 118 -17.03 -12.23 -16.65
N CYS A 119 -17.64 -11.92 -15.51
CA CYS A 119 -17.01 -11.18 -14.41
C CYS A 119 -15.73 -11.88 -13.91
N LEU A 120 -15.78 -13.19 -13.65
CA LEU A 120 -14.61 -13.97 -13.23
C LEU A 120 -13.52 -14.03 -14.32
N LYS A 121 -13.90 -14.08 -15.59
CA LYS A 121 -12.95 -14.09 -16.72
C LYS A 121 -12.28 -12.72 -16.92
N ASP A 122 -13.00 -11.63 -16.70
CA ASP A 122 -12.46 -10.27 -16.77
C ASP A 122 -11.49 -9.99 -15.60
N ILE A 123 -11.80 -10.49 -14.40
CA ILE A 123 -10.87 -10.48 -13.24
C ILE A 123 -9.61 -11.30 -13.57
N HIS A 124 -9.79 -12.51 -14.12
CA HIS A 124 -8.68 -13.39 -14.49
C HIS A 124 -7.74 -12.76 -15.53
N ASN A 125 -8.29 -12.06 -16.52
CA ASN A 125 -7.52 -11.42 -17.59
C ASN A 125 -6.97 -10.03 -17.20
N GLY A 126 -7.30 -9.52 -16.01
CA GLY A 126 -6.94 -8.16 -15.60
C GLY A 126 -7.60 -7.06 -16.46
N THR A 127 -8.65 -7.39 -17.21
CA THR A 127 -9.39 -6.49 -18.11
C THR A 127 -10.65 -5.94 -17.46
N PHE A 128 -10.74 -6.01 -16.13
CA PHE A 128 -11.88 -5.51 -15.36
C PHE A 128 -11.91 -3.97 -15.39
N ASN A 129 -12.57 -3.42 -16.41
CA ASN A 129 -12.88 -2.01 -16.49
C ASN A 129 -14.25 -1.80 -15.80
N LEU A 130 -14.24 -0.98 -14.74
CA LEU A 130 -15.44 -0.42 -14.13
C LEU A 130 -16.04 0.66 -15.04
#